data_AF-A0A7W0RLW1-F1
#
_entry.id   AF-A0A7W0RLW1-F1
#
_cell.length_a   1.000
_cell.length_b   1.000
_cell.length_c   1.000
_cell.angle_alpha   90.00
_cell.angle_beta   90.00
_cell.angle_gamma   90.00
#
_symmetry.space_group_name_H-M   'P 1'
#
loop_
_entity.id
_entity.type
_entity.pdbx_description
1 polymer ?
#
loop_
_entity_poly.entity_id
_entity_poly.type
_entity_poly.pdbx_seq_one_letter_code
_entity_poly.pdbx_strand_id
1 'polypeptide(L)'
;MSKTDDRIPIVKGITMTPMGEVSIDPALDERLCDLAIEMQGPDDLPVDVEHVVAALILASREAKVPEDYELKPRDRSLKAILRPHIRTIFQRYGGRVCEEEDLQEEE
;
A
#
# COMPACT_ATOMS: atom_id res chain seq x y z
N MET A 1 28.49 -6.26 -14.35
CA MET A 1 27.39 -7.13 -13.88
C MET A 1 26.27 -6.20 -13.47
N SER A 2 25.19 -6.16 -14.24
CA SER A 2 24.01 -5.37 -13.90
C SER A 2 23.52 -5.84 -12.54
N LYS A 3 23.40 -4.94 -11.56
CA LYS A 3 22.68 -5.24 -10.33
C LYS A 3 21.31 -5.72 -10.77
N THR A 4 21.00 -6.99 -10.52
CA THR A 4 19.61 -7.43 -10.51
C THR A 4 18.90 -6.44 -9.60
N ASP A 5 17.96 -5.70 -10.16
CA ASP A 5 17.11 -4.81 -9.38
C ASP A 5 16.29 -5.76 -8.50
N ASP A 6 16.74 -6.01 -7.26
CA ASP A 6 16.11 -6.93 -6.30
C ASP A 6 14.74 -6.41 -5.82
N ARG A 7 14.11 -5.54 -6.61
CA ARG A 7 12.82 -4.96 -6.34
C ARG A 7 11.74 -5.99 -6.61
N ILE A 8 10.87 -6.11 -5.63
CA ILE A 8 9.66 -6.91 -5.66
C ILE A 8 8.57 -6.04 -6.29
N PRO A 9 8.03 -6.41 -7.46
CA PRO A 9 6.92 -5.69 -8.05
C PRO A 9 5.65 -5.91 -7.21
N ILE A 10 4.90 -4.85 -6.96
CA ILE A 10 3.66 -4.90 -6.17
C ILE A 10 2.46 -4.78 -7.10
N VAL A 11 2.45 -3.71 -7.89
CA VAL A 11 1.53 -3.41 -9.00
C VAL A 11 2.30 -2.55 -10.01
N LYS A 12 1.72 -2.28 -11.19
CA LYS A 12 2.39 -1.47 -12.21
C LYS A 12 2.71 -0.08 -11.65
N GLY A 13 4.00 0.26 -11.59
CA GLY A 13 4.52 1.53 -11.07
C GLY A 13 4.74 1.57 -9.56
N ILE A 14 4.56 0.46 -8.83
CA ILE A 14 4.91 0.34 -7.41
C ILE A 14 5.81 -0.87 -7.19
N THR A 15 6.94 -0.64 -6.54
CA THR A 15 7.93 -1.67 -6.25
C THR A 15 8.41 -1.55 -4.81
N MET A 16 8.95 -2.63 -4.27
CA MET A 16 9.46 -2.67 -2.89
C MET A 16 10.81 -3.37 -2.84
N THR A 17 11.76 -2.88 -2.05
CA THR A 17 13.01 -3.60 -1.81
C THR A 17 12.79 -4.77 -0.83
N PRO A 18 13.71 -5.74 -0.73
CA PRO A 18 13.61 -6.80 0.28
C PRO A 18 13.64 -6.27 1.72
N MET A 19 14.16 -5.06 1.94
CA MET A 19 14.17 -4.37 3.23
C MET A 19 12.86 -3.63 3.53
N GLY A 20 11.91 -3.60 2.60
CA GLY A 20 10.60 -2.98 2.79
C GLY A 20 10.48 -1.53 2.32
N GLU A 21 11.52 -0.95 1.72
CA GLU A 21 11.44 0.40 1.14
C GLU A 21 10.56 0.36 -0.11
N VAL A 22 9.57 1.24 -0.18
CA VAL A 22 8.64 1.32 -1.31
C VAL A 22 9.05 2.44 -2.26
N SER A 23 9.11 2.15 -3.56
CA SER A 23 9.26 3.14 -4.62
C SER A 23 7.98 3.22 -5.44
N ILE A 24 7.46 4.43 -5.62
CA ILE A 24 6.23 4.73 -6.35
C ILE A 24 6.57 5.59 -7.56
N ASP A 25 6.03 5.23 -8.72
CA ASP A 25 6.08 6.07 -9.91
C ASP A 25 5.24 7.35 -9.69
N PRO A 26 5.83 8.56 -9.82
CA PRO A 26 5.12 9.83 -9.63
C PRO A 26 3.85 9.96 -10.49
N ALA A 27 3.75 9.25 -11.62
CA ALA A 27 2.54 9.24 -12.44
C ALA A 27 1.32 8.62 -11.73
N LEU A 28 1.50 7.98 -10.57
CA LEU A 28 0.45 7.37 -9.76
C LEU A 28 -0.08 8.28 -8.64
N ASP A 29 0.57 9.42 -8.35
CA ASP A 29 0.24 10.26 -7.19
C ASP A 29 -1.26 10.62 -7.14
N GLU A 30 -1.81 11.16 -8.23
CA GLU A 30 -3.24 11.50 -8.32
C GLU A 30 -4.14 10.28 -8.14
N ARG A 31 -3.77 9.14 -8.73
CA ARG A 31 -4.56 7.90 -8.65
C ARG A 31 -4.58 7.33 -7.22
N LEU A 32 -3.46 7.42 -6.51
CA LEU A 32 -3.36 6.96 -5.13
C LEU A 32 -4.13 7.88 -4.19
N CYS A 33 -4.05 9.20 -4.38
CA CYS A 33 -4.87 10.17 -3.66
C CYS A 33 -6.37 9.93 -3.88
N ASP A 34 -6.80 9.76 -5.13
CA ASP A 34 -8.19 9.45 -5.46
C ASP A 34 -8.65 8.15 -4.80
N LEU A 35 -7.79 7.11 -4.81
CA LEU A 35 -8.10 5.83 -4.19
C LEU A 35 -8.22 5.96 -2.67
N ALA A 36 -7.36 6.75 -2.02
CA ALA A 36 -7.46 7.03 -0.58
C ALA A 36 -8.80 7.70 -0.24
N ILE A 37 -9.19 8.74 -0.99
CA ILE A 37 -10.47 9.44 -0.83
C ILE A 37 -11.65 8.48 -1.00
N GLU A 38 -11.64 7.65 -2.04
CA GLU A 38 -12.69 6.66 -2.29
C GLU A 38 -12.76 5.57 -1.22
N MET A 39 -11.68 5.36 -0.46
CA MET A 39 -11.58 4.35 0.59
C MET A 39 -11.94 4.89 1.99
N GLN A 40 -11.96 6.20 2.20
CA GLN A 40 -12.53 6.88 3.39
C GLN A 40 -14.06 6.73 3.51
N GLY A 41 -14.66 5.69 2.92
CA GLY A 41 -16.10 5.50 2.86
C GLY A 41 -16.75 5.20 4.24
N PRO A 42 -17.77 4.33 4.30
CA PRO A 42 -18.71 4.23 5.43
C PRO A 42 -18.10 3.88 6.80
N ASP A 43 -16.83 3.52 6.85
CA ASP A 43 -16.11 3.15 8.07
C ASP A 43 -15.45 4.36 8.77
N ASP A 44 -15.51 5.56 8.17
CA ASP A 44 -14.97 6.84 8.69
C ASP A 44 -13.50 6.76 9.15
N LEU A 45 -12.74 5.85 8.52
CA LEU A 45 -11.32 5.69 8.78
C LEU A 45 -10.53 6.79 8.05
N PRO A 46 -9.53 7.41 8.69
CA PRO A 46 -8.71 8.47 8.08
C PRO A 46 -7.69 7.87 7.10
N VAL A 47 -8.16 7.24 6.03
CA VAL A 47 -7.34 6.60 5.01
C VAL A 47 -6.56 7.64 4.21
N ASP A 48 -5.24 7.45 4.11
CA ASP A 48 -4.34 8.19 3.22
C ASP A 48 -3.64 7.26 2.21
N VAL A 49 -2.71 7.84 1.45
CA VAL A 49 -1.93 7.12 0.42
C VAL A 49 -1.11 5.98 1.03
N GLU A 50 -0.50 6.15 2.20
CA GLU A 50 0.35 5.15 2.81
C GLU A 50 -0.46 3.93 3.23
N HIS A 51 -1.67 4.14 3.75
CA HIS A 51 -2.62 3.06 4.05
C HIS A 51 -3.00 2.27 2.79
N VAL A 52 -3.22 2.96 1.67
CA VAL A 52 -3.55 2.34 0.37
C VAL A 52 -2.36 1.52 -0.13
N VAL A 53 -1.15 2.06 -0.07
CA VAL A 53 0.09 1.38 -0.48
C VAL A 53 0.34 0.14 0.39
N ALA A 54 0.22 0.26 1.71
CA ALA A 54 0.33 -0.87 2.62
C ALA A 54 -0.71 -1.96 2.30
N ALA A 55 -1.95 -1.58 2.04
CA ALA A 55 -2.99 -2.52 1.64
C ALA A 55 -2.70 -3.21 0.29
N LEU A 56 -2.14 -2.50 -0.69
CA LEU A 56 -1.69 -3.05 -1.98
C LEU A 56 -0.57 -4.07 -1.79
N ILE A 57 0.41 -3.78 -0.94
CA ILE A 57 1.51 -4.70 -0.60
C ILE A 57 0.95 -5.98 0.03
N LEU A 58 0.05 -5.85 1.00
CA LEU A 58 -0.60 -7.01 1.65
C LEU A 58 -1.41 -7.84 0.63
N ALA A 59 -2.19 -7.19 -0.22
CA ALA A 59 -2.99 -7.88 -1.23
C ALA A 59 -2.11 -8.55 -2.31
N SER A 60 -1.01 -7.93 -2.71
CA SER A 60 -0.02 -8.48 -3.64
C SER A 60 0.67 -9.73 -3.07
N ARG A 61 1.07 -9.70 -1.79
CA ARG A 61 1.63 -10.87 -1.07
C ARG A 61 0.66 -12.05 -1.00
N GLU A 62 -0.65 -11.78 -0.98
CA GLU A 62 -1.69 -12.80 -1.04
C GLU A 62 -2.08 -13.19 -2.49
N ALA A 63 -1.35 -12.70 -3.49
CA ALA A 63 -1.62 -12.88 -4.93
C ALA A 63 -3.05 -12.46 -5.35
N LYS A 64 -3.66 -11.53 -4.61
CA LYS A 64 -5.02 -11.00 -4.91
C LYS A 64 -5.01 -9.86 -5.91
N VAL A 65 -3.87 -9.19 -6.08
CA VAL A 65 -3.65 -8.15 -7.09
C VAL A 65 -2.39 -8.53 -7.86
N PRO A 66 -2.46 -8.66 -9.20
CA PRO A 66 -1.31 -9.04 -9.99
C PRO A 66 -0.33 -7.88 -10.15
N GLU A 67 0.94 -8.21 -10.33
CA GLU A 67 2.05 -7.24 -10.43
C GLU A 67 1.94 -6.28 -11.63
N ASP A 68 1.24 -6.69 -12.70
CA ASP A 68 1.00 -5.88 -13.89
C ASP A 68 -0.29 -5.05 -13.81
N TYR A 69 -1.01 -5.13 -12.69
CA TYR A 69 -2.26 -4.41 -12.49
C TYR A 69 -2.05 -2.89 -12.58
N GLU A 70 -2.82 -2.25 -13.45
CA GLU A 70 -2.86 -0.80 -13.56
C GLU A 70 -3.91 -0.22 -12.60
N LEU A 71 -3.45 0.63 -11.67
CA LEU A 71 -4.33 1.25 -10.68
C LEU A 71 -5.44 2.07 -11.33
N LYS A 72 -6.67 1.77 -10.92
CA LYS A 72 -7.91 2.42 -11.34
C LYS A 72 -8.71 2.82 -10.10
N PRO A 73 -8.76 4.10 -9.70
CA PRO A 73 -9.37 4.52 -8.43
C PRO A 73 -10.85 4.12 -8.27
N ARG A 74 -11.57 4.03 -9.40
CA ARG A 74 -12.99 3.66 -9.43
C ARG A 74 -13.25 2.16 -9.55
N ASP A 75 -12.21 1.32 -9.57
CA ASP A 75 -12.37 -0.13 -9.64
C ASP A 75 -12.96 -0.68 -8.34
N ARG A 76 -14.20 -1.15 -8.40
CA ARG A 76 -14.92 -1.68 -7.24
C ARG A 76 -14.31 -2.98 -6.72
N SER A 77 -13.75 -3.80 -7.61
CA SER A 77 -13.11 -5.07 -7.24
C SER A 77 -11.84 -4.81 -6.46
N LEU A 78 -11.01 -3.88 -6.93
CA LEU A 78 -9.83 -3.44 -6.18
C LEU A 78 -10.21 -2.93 -4.80
N LYS A 79 -11.19 -2.02 -4.70
CA LYS A 79 -11.65 -1.49 -3.41
C LYS A 79 -12.16 -2.58 -2.46
N ALA A 80 -12.88 -3.58 -2.98
CA ALA A 80 -13.34 -4.71 -2.17
C ALA A 80 -12.18 -5.57 -1.64
N ILE A 81 -11.10 -5.72 -2.41
CA ILE A 81 -9.87 -6.42 -1.99
C ILE A 81 -9.12 -5.62 -0.93
N LEU A 82 -8.97 -4.30 -1.11
CA LEU A 82 -8.15 -3.46 -0.22
C LEU A 82 -8.82 -3.17 1.13
N ARG A 83 -10.15 -3.06 1.18
CA ARG A 83 -10.89 -2.68 2.41
C ARG A 83 -10.57 -3.54 3.63
N PRO A 84 -10.60 -4.89 3.55
CA PRO A 84 -10.22 -5.75 4.67
C PRO A 84 -8.80 -5.49 5.19
N HIS A 85 -7.85 -5.20 4.30
CA HIS A 85 -6.47 -4.91 4.66
C HIS A 85 -6.34 -3.55 5.36
N ILE A 86 -6.98 -2.51 4.84
CA ILE A 86 -7.03 -1.18 5.49
C ILE A 86 -7.63 -1.29 6.89
N ARG A 87 -8.76 -1.97 7.05
CA ARG A 87 -9.36 -2.19 8.37
C ARG A 87 -8.39 -2.91 9.31
N THR A 88 -7.67 -3.91 8.81
CA THR A 88 -6.66 -4.64 9.59
C THR A 88 -5.52 -3.73 10.03
N ILE A 89 -5.06 -2.82 9.14
CA ILE A 89 -4.01 -1.84 9.44
C ILE A 89 -4.44 -0.96 10.62
N PHE A 90 -5.64 -0.39 10.55
CA PHE A 90 -6.19 0.44 11.64
C PHE A 90 -6.37 -0.35 12.93
N GLN A 91 -6.89 -1.57 12.86
CA GLN A 91 -7.17 -2.38 14.05
C GLN A 91 -5.91 -2.88 14.76
N ARG A 92 -4.85 -3.21 14.02
CA ARG A 92 -3.64 -3.82 14.59
C ARG A 92 -2.54 -2.82 14.89
N TYR A 93 -2.40 -1.78 14.07
CA TYR A 93 -1.29 -0.82 14.15
C TYR A 93 -1.77 0.59 14.51
N GLY A 94 -3.08 0.78 14.72
CA GLY A 94 -3.65 2.10 15.00
C GLY A 94 -3.64 3.04 13.80
N GLY A 95 -3.50 2.50 12.59
CA GLY A 95 -3.35 3.29 11.35
C GLY A 95 -1.89 3.68 11.06
N ARG A 96 -0.94 3.26 11.89
CA ARG A 96 0.47 3.61 11.68
C ARG A 96 1.08 2.67 10.65
N VAL A 97 1.72 3.26 9.64
CA VAL A 97 2.37 2.60 8.52
C VAL A 97 3.70 3.30 8.28
N CYS A 98 4.74 2.55 7.91
CA CYS A 98 6.07 3.10 7.61
C CYS A 98 6.75 3.87 8.76
N GLU A 99 6.31 3.69 10.01
CA GLU A 99 7.08 4.17 11.16
C GLU A 99 8.33 3.29 11.32
N GLU A 100 9.50 3.93 11.35
CA GLU A 100 10.68 3.32 11.98
C GLU A 100 10.24 2.99 13.40
N GLU A 101 10.35 1.73 13.82
CA GLU A 101 10.19 1.40 15.23
C GLU A 101 11.09 2.36 16.00
N ASP A 102 10.51 3.28 16.79
CA ASP A 102 11.27 4.04 17.77
C ASP A 102 12.00 2.99 18.60
N LEU A 103 13.29 2.78 18.30
CA LEU A 103 14.20 2.02 19.11
C LEU A 103 14.20 2.76 20.45
N GLN A 104 13.35 2.31 21.36
CA GLN A 104 13.45 2.66 22.75
C GLN A 104 14.77 2.05 23.21
N GLU A 105 15.86 2.83 23.05
CA GLU A 105 17.06 2.67 23.85
C GLU A 105 16.62 2.86 25.31
N GLU A 106 16.25 1.76 25.95
CA GLU A 106 16.18 1.72 27.41
C GLU A 106 17.63 1.91 27.92
N GLU A 107 17.94 3.11 28.40
CA GLU A 107 19.15 3.44 29.19
C GLU A 107 19.22 2.66 30.52
#